data_AF-A0A9X1H818-F1
#
_entry.id   AF-A0A9X1H818-F1
#
_cell.length_a   1.000
_cell.length_b   1.000
_cell.length_c   1.000
_cell.angle_alpha   90.00
_cell.angle_beta   90.00
_cell.angle_gamma   90.00
#
_symmetry.space_group_name_H-M   'P 1'
#
loop_
_entity.id
_entity.type
_entity.pdbx_description
1 polymer ?
#
loop_
_entity_poly.entity_id
_entity_poly.type
_entity_poly.pdbx_seq_one_letter_code
_entity_poly.pdbx_strand_id
1 'polypeptide(L)'
;MQALSKSNYSEYRVADAFNEIILKSITSYNGKKREQLKSFFLDLQQGGCVSGMISEFIYHADCKEFYIKHIDDLENIRTQLEEAIGEAIENRLQAPHYTFVCWLCFEEYCYDLYSRLFE
;
A
#
# COMPACT_ATOMS: atom_id res chain seq x y z
N MET A 1 3.08 -8.76 -13.03
CA MET A 1 4.43 -8.30 -13.45
C MET A 1 5.43 -8.89 -12.48
N GLN A 2 6.47 -9.62 -12.94
CA GLN A 2 7.38 -10.37 -12.06
C GLN A 2 8.15 -9.47 -11.05
N ALA A 3 8.27 -8.17 -11.32
CA ALA A 3 8.90 -7.24 -10.39
C ALA A 3 8.13 -7.07 -9.06
N LEU A 4 6.79 -7.19 -9.08
CA LEU A 4 5.97 -6.99 -7.87
C LEU A 4 5.98 -8.20 -6.93
N SER A 5 6.36 -9.39 -7.42
CA SER A 5 6.51 -10.57 -6.57
C SER A 5 7.76 -10.54 -5.70
N LYS A 6 8.53 -9.45 -5.71
CA LYS A 6 9.74 -9.31 -4.90
C LYS A 6 9.46 -8.82 -3.48
N SER A 7 8.27 -8.33 -3.19
CA SER A 7 7.93 -7.81 -1.87
C SER A 7 8.03 -8.90 -0.79
N ASN A 8 8.45 -8.50 0.41
CA ASN A 8 8.37 -9.34 1.60
C ASN A 8 6.93 -9.74 1.94
N TYR A 9 5.93 -8.98 1.50
CA TYR A 9 4.52 -9.25 1.77
C TYR A 9 3.85 -10.05 0.66
N SER A 10 4.62 -10.56 -0.31
CA SER A 10 4.08 -11.26 -1.49
C SER A 10 3.35 -12.58 -1.17
N GLU A 11 3.51 -13.09 0.04
CA GLU A 11 2.80 -14.27 0.56
C GLU A 11 1.35 -13.98 1.01
N TYR A 12 1.02 -12.72 1.29
CA TYR A 12 -0.34 -12.32 1.65
C TYR A 12 -1.23 -12.23 0.41
N ARG A 13 -2.49 -12.64 0.53
CA ARG A 13 -3.45 -12.58 -0.60
C ARG A 13 -3.81 -11.14 -0.96
N VAL A 14 -3.75 -10.22 0.00
CA VAL A 14 -3.94 -8.78 -0.25
C VAL A 14 -2.89 -8.21 -1.22
N ALA A 15 -1.71 -8.84 -1.34
CA ALA A 15 -0.67 -8.38 -2.26
C ALA A 15 -1.14 -8.40 -3.73
N ASP A 16 -1.98 -9.35 -4.13
CA ASP A 16 -2.56 -9.37 -5.47
C ASP A 16 -3.44 -8.14 -5.72
N ALA A 17 -4.27 -7.78 -4.73
CA ALA A 17 -5.11 -6.59 -4.82
C ALA A 17 -4.28 -5.30 -4.83
N PHE A 18 -3.21 -5.22 -4.03
CA PHE A 18 -2.27 -4.10 -4.09
C PHE A 18 -1.56 -3.99 -5.44
N ASN A 19 -1.18 -5.12 -6.03
CA ASN A 19 -0.57 -5.14 -7.35
C ASN A 19 -1.52 -4.62 -8.43
N GLU A 20 -2.81 -4.95 -8.34
CA GLU A 20 -3.83 -4.40 -9.24
C GLU A 20 -3.96 -2.88 -9.10
N ILE A 21 -4.02 -2.38 -7.86
CA ILE A 21 -4.07 -0.93 -7.57
C ILE A 21 -2.85 -0.23 -8.16
N ILE A 22 -1.63 -0.71 -7.87
CA ILE A 22 -0.39 -0.15 -8.41
C ILE A 22 -0.42 -0.14 -9.94
N LEU A 23 -0.76 -1.27 -10.57
CA LEU A 23 -0.78 -1.39 -12.03
C LEU A 23 -1.79 -0.44 -12.69
N LYS A 24 -2.91 -0.16 -12.03
CA LYS A 24 -3.88 0.85 -12.46
C LYS A 24 -3.32 2.26 -12.28
N SER A 25 -2.77 2.57 -11.11
CA SER A 25 -2.23 3.90 -10.79
C SER A 25 -1.05 4.30 -11.68
N ILE A 26 -0.15 3.39 -12.03
CA ILE A 26 1.01 3.73 -12.87
C ILE A 26 0.64 4.12 -14.32
N THR A 27 -0.59 3.84 -14.77
CA THR A 27 -1.03 4.18 -16.14
C THR A 27 -1.13 5.68 -16.40
N SER A 28 -1.25 6.50 -15.34
CA SER A 28 -1.26 7.97 -15.44
C SER A 28 0.15 8.57 -15.55
N TYR A 29 1.20 7.77 -15.38
CA TYR A 29 2.59 8.22 -15.41
C TYR A 29 3.21 8.05 -16.80
N ASN A 30 4.18 8.90 -17.14
CA ASN A 30 4.89 8.85 -18.42
C ASN A 30 6.08 7.87 -18.39
N GLY A 31 6.47 7.37 -19.56
CA GLY A 31 7.66 6.52 -19.75
C GLY A 31 7.37 5.02 -19.78
N LYS A 32 8.42 4.20 -19.68
CA LYS A 32 8.32 2.74 -19.60
C LYS A 32 7.81 2.32 -18.22
N LYS A 33 7.24 1.12 -18.10
CA LYS A 33 6.71 0.59 -16.82
C LYS A 33 7.63 0.77 -15.61
N ARG A 34 8.94 0.56 -15.77
CA ARG A 34 9.91 0.72 -14.67
C ARG A 34 10.06 2.18 -14.23
N GLU A 35 10.01 3.13 -15.17
CA GLU A 35 10.03 4.56 -14.89
C GLU A 35 8.72 5.01 -14.25
N GLN A 36 7.58 4.55 -14.79
CA GLN A 36 6.24 4.80 -14.23
C GLN A 36 6.13 4.32 -12.77
N LEU A 37 6.60 3.09 -12.47
CA LEU A 37 6.64 2.57 -11.11
C LEU A 37 7.50 3.44 -10.19
N LYS A 38 8.70 3.83 -10.65
CA LYS A 38 9.59 4.66 -9.84
C LYS A 38 8.93 6.01 -9.53
N SER A 39 8.34 6.67 -10.53
CA SER A 39 7.63 7.93 -10.32
C SER A 39 6.43 7.79 -9.39
N PHE A 40 5.61 6.74 -9.56
CA PHE A 40 4.49 6.45 -8.67
C PHE A 40 4.93 6.26 -7.21
N PHE A 41 5.97 5.46 -6.97
CA PHE A 41 6.47 5.24 -5.62
C PHE A 41 7.05 6.50 -4.99
N LEU A 42 7.75 7.34 -5.76
CA LEU A 42 8.28 8.60 -5.27
C LEU A 42 7.17 9.60 -4.92
N ASP A 43 6.10 9.67 -5.72
CA ASP A 43 4.93 10.50 -5.41
C ASP A 43 4.21 10.01 -4.16
N LEU A 44 4.05 8.68 -4.02
CA LEU A 44 3.42 8.09 -2.83
C LEU A 44 4.19 8.41 -1.55
N GLN A 45 5.52 8.48 -1.59
CA GLN A 45 6.33 8.87 -0.45
C GLN A 45 6.20 10.35 -0.06
N GLN A 46 5.73 11.23 -0.95
CA GLN A 46 5.55 12.66 -0.62
C GLN A 46 4.27 12.93 0.16
N GLY A 47 3.18 12.22 -0.15
CA GLY A 47 1.86 12.53 0.38
C GLY A 47 1.05 11.33 0.89
N GLY A 48 1.49 10.10 0.63
CA GLY A 48 0.79 8.88 1.01
C GLY A 48 -0.61 8.77 0.40
N CYS A 49 -1.37 7.79 0.88
CA CYS A 49 -2.78 7.59 0.55
C CYS A 49 -3.65 8.76 1.01
N VAL A 50 -3.26 9.43 2.10
CA VAL A 50 -3.99 10.59 2.65
C VAL A 50 -4.09 11.75 1.66
N SER A 51 -3.16 11.87 0.70
CA SER A 51 -3.24 12.85 -0.39
C SER A 51 -4.40 12.63 -1.35
N GLY A 52 -5.06 11.47 -1.31
CA GLY A 52 -6.10 11.08 -2.24
C GLY A 52 -5.57 10.59 -3.59
N MET A 53 -4.29 10.24 -3.71
CA MET A 53 -3.75 9.69 -4.97
C MET A 53 -4.19 8.25 -5.25
N ILE A 54 -4.64 7.50 -4.23
CA ILE A 54 -5.09 6.12 -4.36
C ILE A 54 -6.62 6.08 -4.33
N SER A 55 -7.24 6.08 -5.50
CA SER A 55 -8.70 6.22 -5.67
C SER A 55 -9.52 5.22 -4.86
N GLU A 56 -9.03 3.99 -4.75
CA GLU A 56 -9.63 2.86 -4.03
C GLU A 56 -9.73 3.12 -2.52
N PHE A 57 -8.90 4.02 -1.98
CA PHE A 57 -8.86 4.33 -0.56
C PHE A 57 -9.37 5.73 -0.21
N ILE A 58 -9.96 6.45 -1.17
CA ILE A 58 -10.62 7.75 -0.94
C ILE A 58 -12.06 7.54 -0.46
N TYR A 59 -12.81 6.68 -1.15
CA TYR A 59 -14.23 6.48 -0.85
C TYR A 59 -14.40 5.55 0.35
N HIS A 60 -15.07 6.06 1.40
CA HIS A 60 -15.23 5.32 2.66
C HIS A 60 -15.94 3.97 2.51
N ALA A 61 -16.86 3.82 1.55
CA ALA A 61 -17.55 2.56 1.31
C ALA A 61 -16.61 1.51 0.70
N ASP A 62 -15.97 1.84 -0.42
CA ASP A 62 -15.06 0.94 -1.13
C ASP A 62 -13.85 0.54 -0.27
N CYS A 63 -13.27 1.52 0.45
CA CYS A 63 -12.16 1.27 1.36
C CYS A 63 -12.56 0.34 2.52
N LYS A 64 -13.79 0.48 3.04
CA LYS A 64 -14.31 -0.40 4.08
C LYS A 64 -14.57 -1.81 3.56
N GLU A 65 -15.13 -1.95 2.36
CA GLU A 65 -15.32 -3.26 1.72
C GLU A 65 -13.99 -3.96 1.43
N PHE A 66 -13.00 -3.21 0.93
CA PHE A 66 -11.64 -3.71 0.75
C PHE A 66 -11.06 -4.23 2.06
N TYR A 67 -11.15 -3.43 3.12
CA TYR A 67 -10.68 -3.82 4.45
C TYR A 67 -11.36 -5.10 4.94
N ILE A 68 -12.69 -5.18 4.89
CA ILE A 68 -13.43 -6.37 5.35
C ILE A 68 -13.01 -7.61 4.58
N LYS A 69 -12.80 -7.49 3.26
CA LYS A 69 -12.40 -8.60 2.39
C LYS A 69 -11.00 -9.12 2.72
N HIS A 70 -10.09 -8.26 3.17
CA HIS A 70 -8.68 -8.56 3.37
C HIS A 70 -8.21 -8.39 4.83
N ILE A 71 -9.15 -8.40 5.78
CA ILE A 71 -8.91 -8.01 7.17
C ILE A 71 -7.78 -8.81 7.83
N ASP A 72 -7.77 -10.12 7.65
CA ASP A 72 -6.77 -11.00 8.27
C ASP A 72 -5.37 -10.66 7.78
N ASP A 73 -5.19 -10.48 6.48
CA ASP A 73 -3.89 -10.12 5.89
C ASP A 73 -3.44 -8.73 6.36
N LEU A 74 -4.35 -7.76 6.35
CA LEU A 74 -4.06 -6.37 6.71
C LEU A 74 -3.69 -6.23 8.20
N GLU A 75 -4.43 -6.85 9.11
CA GLU A 75 -4.10 -6.82 10.54
C GLU A 75 -2.83 -7.61 10.86
N ASN A 76 -2.55 -8.69 10.14
CA ASN A 76 -1.30 -9.43 10.30
C ASN A 76 -0.09 -8.59 9.85
N ILE A 77 -0.17 -7.91 8.70
CA ILE A 77 0.88 -6.99 8.24
C ILE A 77 1.10 -5.89 9.28
N ARG A 78 0.03 -5.26 9.77
CA ARG A 78 0.13 -4.23 10.81
C ARG A 78 0.80 -4.78 12.08
N THR A 79 0.40 -5.97 12.53
CA THR A 79 0.95 -6.59 13.74
C THR A 79 2.44 -6.88 13.56
N GLN A 80 2.86 -7.41 12.40
CA GLN A 80 4.27 -7.63 12.08
C GLN A 80 5.09 -6.34 12.10
N LEU A 81 4.52 -5.24 11.60
CA LEU A 81 5.17 -3.92 11.66
C LEU A 81 5.32 -3.42 13.10
N GLU A 82 4.25 -3.50 13.89
CA GLU A 82 4.27 -3.11 15.31
C GLU A 82 5.28 -3.94 16.11
N GLU A 83 5.38 -5.25 15.85
CA GLU A 83 6.37 -6.14 16.45
C GLU A 83 7.81 -5.78 16.04
N ALA A 84 8.03 -5.43 14.77
CA ALA A 84 9.34 -5.05 14.26
C ALA A 84 9.83 -3.71 14.81
N ILE A 85 8.92 -2.74 15.01
CA ILE A 85 9.22 -1.42 15.58
C ILE A 85 9.34 -1.53 17.12
N GLY A 86 8.60 -2.46 17.74
CA GLY A 86 8.55 -2.65 19.19
C GLY A 86 7.53 -1.76 19.90
N GLU A 87 6.68 -1.06 19.16
CA GLU A 87 5.59 -0.23 19.68
C GLU A 87 4.39 -0.21 18.73
N ALA A 88 3.22 0.15 19.26
CA ALA A 88 2.00 0.27 18.45
C ALA A 88 2.08 1.46 17.50
N ILE A 89 1.61 1.29 16.26
CA ILE A 89 1.58 2.36 15.26
C ILE A 89 0.35 3.23 15.53
N GLU A 90 0.60 4.48 15.87
CA GLU A 90 -0.46 5.42 16.21
C GLU A 90 -1.22 5.92 14.97
N ASN A 91 -2.56 5.83 15.01
CA ASN A 91 -3.44 6.46 14.04
C ASN A 91 -3.56 7.97 14.28
N ARG A 92 -2.48 8.70 13.96
CA ARG A 92 -2.35 10.15 14.19
C ARG A 92 -3.39 11.00 13.46
N LEU A 93 -3.90 10.50 12.34
CA LEU A 93 -4.93 11.19 11.54
C LEU A 93 -6.35 10.96 12.07
N GLN A 94 -6.50 10.11 13.11
CA GLN A 94 -7.80 9.70 13.66
C GLN A 94 -8.77 9.23 12.58
N ALA A 95 -8.23 8.63 11.51
CA ALA A 95 -9.03 8.05 10.45
C ALA A 95 -9.84 6.86 11.00
N PRO A 96 -10.96 6.49 10.37
CA PRO A 96 -11.59 5.21 10.69
C PRO A 96 -10.57 4.07 10.63
N HIS A 97 -10.64 3.12 11.56
CA HIS A 97 -9.65 2.04 11.68
C HIS A 97 -9.37 1.34 10.35
N TYR A 98 -10.42 1.00 9.60
CA TYR A 98 -10.29 0.37 8.29
C TYR A 98 -9.49 1.22 7.28
N THR A 99 -9.68 2.54 7.30
CA THR A 99 -8.95 3.46 6.42
C THR A 99 -7.49 3.54 6.83
N PHE A 100 -7.23 3.70 8.13
CA PHE A 100 -5.88 3.73 8.68
C PHE A 100 -5.08 2.48 8.32
N VAL A 101 -5.66 1.29 8.55
CA VAL A 101 -4.95 0.03 8.29
C VAL A 101 -4.73 -0.20 6.79
N CYS A 102 -5.72 0.10 5.94
CA CYS A 102 -5.54 0.03 4.48
C CYS A 102 -4.39 0.93 4.00
N TRP A 103 -4.35 2.18 4.47
CA TRP A 103 -3.30 3.12 4.10
C TRP A 103 -1.93 2.65 4.59
N LEU A 104 -1.82 2.29 5.87
CA LEU A 104 -0.58 1.81 6.47
C LEU A 104 0.00 0.62 5.69
N CYS A 105 -0.80 -0.41 5.47
CA CYS A 105 -0.33 -1.63 4.83
C CYS A 105 0.02 -1.41 3.34
N PHE A 106 -0.74 -0.56 2.64
CA PHE A 106 -0.45 -0.27 1.23
C PHE A 106 0.80 0.58 1.06
N GLU A 107 0.98 1.59 1.91
CA GLU A 107 2.17 2.45 1.88
C GLU A 107 3.43 1.65 2.22
N GLU A 108 3.37 0.81 3.26
CA GLU A 108 4.46 -0.11 3.61
C GLU A 108 4.78 -1.07 2.46
N TYR A 109 3.75 -1.68 1.85
CA TYR A 109 3.94 -2.57 0.70
C TYR A 109 4.66 -1.87 -0.46
N CYS A 110 4.27 -0.63 -0.76
CA CYS A 110 4.90 0.15 -1.81
C CYS A 110 6.32 0.59 -1.45
N TYR A 111 6.58 0.90 -0.17
CA TYR A 111 7.91 1.24 0.32
C TYR A 111 8.87 0.05 0.20
N ASP A 112 8.47 -1.13 0.67
CA ASP A 112 9.26 -2.37 0.54
C ASP A 112 9.54 -2.71 -0.94
N LEU A 113 8.54 -2.56 -1.82
CA LEU A 113 8.75 -2.71 -3.27
C LEU A 113 9.72 -1.69 -3.84
N TYR A 114 9.61 -0.43 -3.44
CA TYR A 114 10.51 0.63 -3.92
C TYR A 114 11.96 0.30 -3.55
N SER A 115 12.23 0.02 -2.27
CA SER A 115 13.57 -0.31 -1.79
C SER A 115 14.14 -1.52 -2.54
N ARG A 116 13.37 -2.60 -2.74
CA ARG A 116 13.88 -3.79 -3.45
C ARG A 116 14.12 -3.62 -4.95
N LEU A 117 13.43 -2.67 -5.57
CA LEU A 117 13.47 -2.51 -7.03
C LEU A 117 14.43 -1.41 -7.47
N PHE A 118 14.73 -0.45 -6.59
CA PHE A 118 15.43 0.78 -6.93
C PHE A 118 16.55 1.18 -5.97
N GLU A 119 16.69 0.51 -4.82
CA GLU A 119 17.82 0.65 -3.88
C GLU A 119 18.64 -0.65 -3.83
#